data_AF-Q0DBD6-F1
#
_entry.id   AF-Q0DBD6-F1
#
_cell.length_a   1.000
_cell.length_b   1.000
_cell.length_c   1.000
_cell.angle_alpha   90.00
_cell.angle_beta   90.00
_cell.angle_gamma   90.00
#
_symmetry.space_group_name_H-M   'P 1'
#
loop_
_entity.id
_entity.type
_entity.pdbx_description
1 polymer ?
#
loop_
_entity_poly.entity_id
_entity_poly.type
_entity_poly.pdbx_seq_one_letter_code
_entity_poly.pdbx_strand_id
1 'polypeptide(L)' 'LIWIVSENVWCCFSCSEEWLKRMDKNITSIRPIFEKTYGKESATKWIAYWRTFFISVAELFGYNNGDEWMVAHFLFRKK' A
#
# COMPACT_ATOMS: atom_id res chain seq x y z
N LEU A 1 9.97 7.90 24.67
CA LEU A 1 8.97 6.82 24.81
C LEU A 1 8.76 6.24 23.43
N ILE A 2 9.00 4.94 23.27
CA ILE A 2 8.79 4.22 22.01
C ILE A 2 7.45 3.52 22.16
N TRP A 3 6.50 3.82 21.27
CA TRP A 3 5.22 3.12 21.23
C TRP A 3 5.24 2.19 20.01
N ILE A 4 5.29 0.89 20.28
CA ILE A 4 5.08 -0.14 19.26
C ILE A 4 3.57 -0.38 19.21
N VAL A 5 2.92 -0.04 18.09
CA VAL A 5 1.49 -0.30 17.94
C VAL A 5 1.30 -1.60 17.19
N SER A 6 1.11 -2.70 17.91
CA SER A 6 0.85 -4.03 17.35
C SER A 6 -0.50 -4.09 16.62
N GLU A 7 -1.53 -3.41 17.12
CA GLU A 7 -2.88 -3.44 16.53
C GLU A 7 -3.02 -2.69 15.18
N ASN A 8 -1.99 -1.92 14.77
CA ASN A 8 -2.06 -1.11 13.54
C ASN A 8 -1.63 -1.86 12.27
N VAL A 9 -1.03 -3.04 12.40
CA VAL A 9 -0.54 -3.83 11.25
C VAL A 9 -1.71 -4.35 10.41
N TRP A 10 -2.78 -4.77 11.08
CA TRP A 10 -4.04 -5.14 10.44
C TRP A 10 -4.69 -3.98 9.67
N CYS A 11 -4.50 -2.74 10.12
CA CYS A 11 -4.94 -1.55 9.39
C CYS A 11 -4.14 -1.37 8.10
N CYS A 12 -2.82 -1.57 8.12
CA CYS A 12 -2.00 -1.50 6.92
C CYS A 12 -2.36 -2.59 5.89
N PHE A 13 -2.59 -3.82 6.35
CA PHE A 13 -3.08 -4.92 5.54
C PHE A 13 -4.42 -4.59 4.85
N SER A 14 -5.44 -4.30 5.65
CA SER A 14 -6.80 -4.02 5.16
C SER A 14 -6.87 -2.76 4.30
N CYS A 15 -6.07 -1.75 4.61
CA CYS A 15 -5.90 -0.56 3.77
C CYS A 15 -5.37 -0.97 2.39
N SER A 16 -4.26 -1.70 2.32
CA SER A 16 -3.67 -2.08 1.03
C SER A 16 -4.63 -2.88 0.14
N GLU A 17 -5.37 -3.84 0.71
CA GLU A 17 -6.42 -4.57 -0.02
C GLU A 17 -7.53 -3.67 -0.55
N GLU A 18 -8.01 -2.73 0.28
CA GLU A 18 -9.09 -1.83 -0.09
C GLU A 18 -8.65 -0.86 -1.19
N TRP A 19 -7.39 -0.40 -1.15
CA TRP A 19 -6.79 0.38 -2.22
C TRP A 19 -6.69 -0.40 -3.53
N LEU A 20 -6.30 -1.68 -3.48
CA LEU A 20 -6.28 -2.56 -4.64
C LEU A 20 -7.69 -2.74 -5.24
N LYS A 21 -8.69 -3.04 -4.40
CA LYS A 21 -10.10 -3.19 -4.82
C LYS A 21 -10.64 -1.91 -5.47
N ARG A 22 -10.35 -0.75 -4.89
CA ARG A 22 -10.74 0.55 -5.44
C ARG A 22 -10.05 0.87 -6.76
N MET A 23 -8.76 0.55 -6.87
CA MET A 23 -8.01 0.75 -8.11
C MET A 23 -8.59 -0.11 -9.24
N ASP A 24 -8.88 -1.38 -8.96
CA ASP A 24 -9.46 -2.31 -9.94
C ASP A 24 -10.86 -1.88 -10.38
N LYS A 25 -11.70 -1.44 -9.44
CA LYS A 25 -13.05 -0.92 -9.74
C LYS A 25 -13.02 0.34 -10.61
N ASN A 26 -12.00 1.19 -10.45
CA ASN A 26 -11.88 2.47 -11.14
C ASN A 26 -10.87 2.45 -12.28
N ILE A 27 -10.48 1.27 -12.77
CA ILE A 27 -9.39 1.14 -13.75
C ILE A 27 -9.64 1.91 -15.05
N THR A 28 -10.90 2.01 -15.46
CA THR A 28 -11.34 2.78 -16.64
C THR A 28 -11.08 4.27 -16.50
N SER A 29 -11.23 4.83 -15.30
CA SER A 29 -10.95 6.24 -14.98
C SER A 29 -9.47 6.49 -14.73
N ILE A 30 -8.75 5.49 -14.19
CA ILE A 30 -7.34 5.60 -13.84
C ILE A 30 -6.46 5.48 -15.08
N ARG A 31 -6.78 4.57 -16.01
CA ARG A 31 -5.98 4.35 -17.23
C ARG A 31 -5.68 5.64 -18.02
N PRO A 32 -6.64 6.53 -18.34
CA PRO A 32 -6.32 7.76 -19.07
C PRO A 32 -5.39 8.72 -18.29
N ILE A 33 -5.43 8.71 -16.95
CA ILE A 33 -4.51 9.50 -16.12
C ILE A 33 -3.09 8.95 -16.25
N PHE A 34 -2.95 7.62 -16.23
CA PHE A 34 -1.66 6.95 -16.40
C PHE A 34 -1.12 7.10 -17.83
N GLU A 35 -1.97 6.99 -18.85
CA GLU A 35 -1.61 7.26 -20.24
C GLU A 35 -1.11 8.69 -20.43
N LYS A 36 -1.75 9.68 -19.78
CA LYS A 36 -1.34 11.09 -19.82
C LYS A 36 0.00 11.34 -19.13
N THR A 37 0.26 10.70 -18.00
CA THR A 37 1.45 10.94 -17.17
C THR A 37 2.68 10.15 -17.66
N TYR A 38 2.49 8.90 -18.05
CA TYR A 38 3.58 7.96 -18.36
C TYR A 38 3.63 7.52 -19.83
N GLY A 39 2.65 7.92 -20.65
CA GLY A 39 2.51 7.51 -22.04
C GLY A 39 1.71 6.21 -22.20
N LYS A 40 1.03 6.08 -23.35
CA LYS A 40 0.11 4.96 -23.64
C LYS A 40 0.75 3.58 -23.54
N GLU A 41 1.97 3.45 -24.04
CA GLU A 41 2.69 2.16 -24.04
C GLU A 41 3.13 1.75 -22.63
N SER A 42 3.35 2.71 -21.74
CA SER A 42 3.80 2.45 -20.37
C SER A 42 2.66 2.36 -19.35
N ALA A 43 1.45 2.84 -19.69
CA ALA A 43 0.33 2.89 -18.75
C ALA A 43 0.00 1.52 -18.13
N THR A 44 -0.05 0.46 -18.96
CA THR A 44 -0.29 -0.90 -18.48
C THR A 44 0.79 -1.40 -17.53
N LYS A 45 2.06 -1.09 -17.83
CA LYS A 45 3.21 -1.45 -16.98
C LYS A 45 3.12 -0.78 -15.61
N TRP A 46 2.80 0.51 -15.57
CA TRP A 46 2.65 1.25 -14.33
C TRP A 46 1.43 0.81 -13.50
N ILE A 47 0.31 0.50 -14.15
CA ILE A 47 -0.85 -0.10 -13.48
C ILE A 47 -0.46 -1.42 -12.81
N ALA A 48 0.27 -2.29 -13.51
CA ALA A 48 0.76 -3.55 -12.94
C ALA A 48 1.69 -3.31 -11.73
N TYR A 49 2.59 -2.34 -11.81
CA TYR A 49 3.48 -2.00 -10.70
C TYR A 49 2.74 -1.54 -9.44
N TRP A 50 1.75 -0.67 -9.58
CA TRP A 50 0.92 -0.25 -8.45
C TRP A 50 0.13 -1.40 -7.85
N ARG A 51 -0.44 -2.28 -8.69
CA ARG A 51 -1.13 -3.48 -8.21
C ARG A 51 -0.19 -4.41 -7.44
N THR A 52 1.00 -4.69 -7.99
CA THR A 52 2.01 -5.52 -7.32
C THR A 52 2.42 -4.89 -5.99
N PHE A 53 2.62 -3.57 -5.93
CA PHE A 53 2.92 -2.88 -4.69
C PHE A 53 1.84 -3.11 -3.62
N PHE A 54 0.56 -2.93 -3.94
CA PHE A 54 -0.52 -3.15 -2.97
C PHE A 54 -0.60 -4.62 -2.52
N ILE A 55 -0.39 -5.57 -3.42
CA ILE A 55 -0.36 -7.00 -3.09
C ILE A 55 0.82 -7.31 -2.16
N SER A 56 2.02 -6.83 -2.49
CA SER A 56 3.21 -7.05 -1.66
C SER A 56 3.07 -6.46 -0.27
N VAL A 57 2.49 -5.26 -0.15
CA VAL A 57 2.23 -4.62 1.15
C VAL A 57 1.19 -5.39 1.96
N ALA A 58 0.13 -5.89 1.31
CA ALA A 58 -0.86 -6.73 1.97
C ALA A 58 -0.20 -8.02 2.51
N GLU A 59 0.55 -8.75 1.68
CA GLU A 59 1.25 -9.96 2.12
C GLU A 59 2.25 -9.67 3.25
N LEU A 60 3.03 -8.59 3.15
CA LEU A 60 4.04 -8.24 4.14
C LEU A 60 3.43 -8.00 5.54
N PHE A 61 2.33 -7.25 5.61
CA PHE A 61 1.66 -6.94 6.87
C PHE A 61 0.67 -8.03 7.30
N GLY A 62 0.21 -8.90 6.39
CA GLY A 62 -0.61 -10.06 6.72
C GLY A 62 0.21 -11.29 7.16
N TYR A 63 1.51 -11.29 6.90
CA TYR A 63 2.39 -12.41 7.21
C TYR A 63 2.47 -12.67 8.71
N ASN A 64 2.37 -13.95 9.10
CA ASN A 64 2.38 -14.39 10.49
C ASN A 64 1.41 -13.61 11.39
N ASN A 65 0.18 -13.38 10.91
CA ASN A 65 -0.87 -12.65 11.62
C ASN A 65 -0.54 -11.18 11.95
N GLY A 66 0.45 -10.59 11.28
CA GLY A 66 0.90 -9.21 11.48
C GLY A 66 1.93 -9.02 12.59
N ASP A 67 2.51 -10.10 13.11
CA ASP A 67 3.48 -10.05 14.22
C ASP A 67 4.94 -9.86 13.78
N GLU A 68 5.22 -9.94 12.48
CA GLU A 68 6.58 -9.80 11.94
C GLU A 68 6.93 -8.35 11.55
N TRP A 69 6.02 -7.67 10.85
CA TRP A 69 6.27 -6.33 10.30
C TRP A 69 5.38 -5.29 10.99
N MET A 70 5.99 -4.34 11.69
CA MET A 70 5.27 -3.38 12.54
C MET A 70 5.56 -1.93 12.17
N VAL A 71 4.62 -1.04 12.50
CA VAL A 71 4.82 0.42 12.41
C VAL A 71 5.10 0.96 13.82
N ALA A 72 6.27 1.58 13.99
CA ALA A 72 6.68 2.17 15.26
C ALA A 72 6.55 3.71 15.22
N HIS A 73 5.96 4.27 16.28
CA HIS A 73 5.88 5.73 16.46
C HIS A 73 6.90 6.18 17.51
N PHE A 74 7.77 7.10 17.11
CA PHE A 74 8.82 7.64 17.94
C PHE A 74 8.53 9.10 18.30
N LEU A 75 8.43 9.40 19.59
CA LEU A 75 8.38 10.77 20.09
C LEU A 75 9.77 11.16 20.63
N PHE A 76 10.44 12.06 19.93
CA PHE A 76 11.74 12.60 20.31
C PHE A 76 11.58 13.83 21.21
N ARG A 77 12.52 14.02 22.15
CA ARG A 77 12.68 15.26 22.91
C ARG A 77 14.09 15.80 22.76
N LYS A 78 14.23 17.12 22.83
CA LYS A 78 15.55 17.79 22.80
C LYS A 78 16.38 17.33 24.01
N LYS A 79 17.67 17.11 23.77
CA LYS A 79 18.62 16.62 24.78
C LYS A 79 18.91 17.69 25.81
#